data_AF-A0A7Y9BJG9-F1
#
_entry.id   AF-A0A7Y9BJG9-F1
#
_cell.length_a   1.000
_cell.length_b   1.000
_cell.length_c   1.000
_cell.angle_alpha   90.00
_cell.angle_beta   90.00
_cell.angle_gamma   90.00
#
_symmetry.space_group_name_H-M   'P 1'
#
loop_
_entity.id
_entity.type
_entity.pdbx_description
1 polymer ?
#
loop_
_entity_poly.entity_id
_entity_poly.type
_entity_poly.pdbx_seq_one_letter_code
_entity_poly.pdbx_strand_id
1 'polypeptide(L)'
;MVADARTRARVVIVTNPRSGGGKTARYGLVQRAEDMGAQVWMTSAEGDATSLARNAVEAGAQVLGVAGGDGTVSAVAAVAADTGRSLVVVPAGTRNHFARDLGLDLRDPGRALDALVDGEPVQVDLGVLGSRVFINNVSFGVYADALLEPGYREDKPRAFAAVAPDYAKGKQWVEARVDTPWGTVEFPQVVLISNNPYHLATPRWLGRRFSLSTGQLGVIVLKRRAQAPPDLLRHLRGELRQHKRGAGSAGDGAAIWSAPNITLHGEVRHLDAGIDGEAVRLPLPVVCSIRPRALRLLLPKDRPGMPPERPMRH
;
A
#
# COMPACT_ATOMS: atom_id res chain seq x y z
N MET A 1 -34.25 -16.22 -4.56
CA MET A 1 -33.89 -17.01 -3.36
C MET A 1 -33.53 -16.04 -2.25
N VAL A 2 -34.27 -16.04 -1.16
CA VAL A 2 -34.05 -15.15 -0.02
C VAL A 2 -32.88 -15.72 0.78
N ALA A 3 -31.71 -15.08 0.72
CA ALA A 3 -30.60 -15.42 1.60
C ALA A 3 -31.05 -15.23 3.06
N ASP A 4 -30.95 -16.30 3.85
CA ASP A 4 -31.36 -16.37 5.26
C ASP A 4 -30.74 -15.21 6.07
N ALA A 5 -31.54 -14.61 6.96
CA ALA A 5 -31.11 -13.51 7.82
C ALA A 5 -29.88 -13.88 8.68
N ARG A 6 -29.70 -15.18 8.99
CA ARG A 6 -28.49 -15.68 9.67
C ARG A 6 -27.22 -15.66 8.80
N THR A 7 -27.36 -15.67 7.47
CA THR A 7 -26.23 -15.53 6.54
C THR A 7 -25.80 -14.07 6.40
N ARG A 8 -26.75 -13.12 6.53
CA ARG A 8 -26.52 -11.67 6.47
C ARG A 8 -25.78 -11.14 7.71
N ALA A 9 -26.07 -11.67 8.91
CA ALA A 9 -25.39 -11.33 10.16
C ALA A 9 -23.90 -11.74 10.26
N ARG A 10 -23.31 -12.29 9.19
CA ARG A 10 -21.89 -12.71 9.14
C ARG A 10 -20.96 -11.68 8.48
N VAL A 11 -21.49 -10.51 8.13
CA VAL A 11 -20.72 -9.40 7.56
C VAL A 11 -20.68 -8.25 8.56
N VAL A 12 -19.47 -7.79 8.89
CA VAL A 12 -19.27 -6.56 9.69
C VAL A 12 -18.37 -5.62 8.93
N ILE A 13 -18.83 -4.39 8.68
CA ILE A 13 -18.07 -3.33 8.03
C ILE A 13 -17.55 -2.36 9.09
N VAL A 14 -16.23 -2.24 9.17
CA VAL A 14 -15.56 -1.21 9.98
C VAL A 14 -15.45 0.07 9.17
N THR A 15 -15.91 1.20 9.72
CA THR A 15 -15.84 2.50 9.06
C THR A 15 -15.22 3.56 9.95
N ASN A 16 -14.46 4.47 9.35
CA ASN A 16 -13.98 5.66 10.03
C ASN A 16 -14.82 6.88 9.57
N PRO A 17 -15.69 7.43 10.43
CA PRO A 17 -16.58 8.53 10.05
C PRO A 17 -15.82 9.81 9.63
N ARG A 18 -14.58 9.98 10.07
CA ARG A 18 -13.73 11.14 9.74
C ARG A 18 -12.95 10.98 8.43
N SER A 19 -12.97 9.80 7.80
CA SER A 19 -12.16 9.54 6.59
C SER A 19 -12.72 10.20 5.32
N GLY A 20 -11.81 10.60 4.44
CA GLY A 20 -12.10 10.95 3.04
C GLY A 20 -13.04 12.13 2.81
N GLY A 21 -13.17 13.06 3.78
CA GLY A 21 -14.01 14.24 3.63
C GLY A 21 -15.52 13.95 3.72
N GLY A 22 -15.91 12.96 4.54
CA GLY A 22 -17.32 12.64 4.76
C GLY A 22 -17.96 11.78 3.66
N LYS A 23 -17.16 11.11 2.81
CA LYS A 23 -17.66 10.19 1.78
C LYS A 23 -18.62 9.14 2.34
N THR A 24 -18.35 8.62 3.53
CA THR A 24 -19.23 7.64 4.19
C THR A 24 -20.66 8.15 4.33
N ALA A 25 -20.84 9.40 4.79
CA ALA A 25 -22.15 10.03 4.92
C ALA A 25 -22.71 10.42 3.54
N ARG A 26 -21.89 11.07 2.69
CA ARG A 26 -22.30 11.54 1.35
C ARG A 26 -22.88 10.43 0.47
N TYR A 27 -22.31 9.23 0.53
CA TYR A 27 -22.76 8.08 -0.27
C TYR A 27 -23.71 7.15 0.51
N GLY A 28 -24.11 7.53 1.73
CA GLY A 28 -25.01 6.72 2.56
C GLY A 28 -24.48 5.31 2.81
N LEU A 29 -23.16 5.14 2.95
CA LEU A 29 -22.52 3.82 2.97
C LEU A 29 -22.99 2.95 4.15
N VAL A 30 -23.32 3.59 5.28
CA VAL A 30 -23.84 2.90 6.48
C VAL A 30 -25.20 2.28 6.17
N GLN A 31 -26.18 3.11 5.80
CA GLN A 31 -27.53 2.66 5.48
C GLN A 31 -27.53 1.62 4.37
N ARG A 32 -26.78 1.85 3.28
CA ARG A 32 -26.69 0.89 2.16
C ARG A 32 -26.16 -0.46 2.61
N ALA A 33 -25.12 -0.49 3.45
CA ALA A 33 -24.58 -1.73 3.97
C ALA A 33 -25.59 -2.47 4.87
N GLU A 34 -26.31 -1.73 5.73
CA GLU A 34 -27.34 -2.26 6.60
C GLU A 34 -28.55 -2.80 5.83
N ASP A 35 -29.00 -2.11 4.77
CA ASP A 35 -30.07 -2.57 3.87
C ASP A 35 -29.68 -3.88 3.17
N MET A 36 -28.39 -4.08 2.91
CA MET A 36 -27.82 -5.33 2.37
C MET A 36 -27.57 -6.39 3.45
N GLY A 37 -27.86 -6.06 4.72
CA GLY A 37 -27.83 -6.96 5.87
C GLY A 37 -26.49 -7.04 6.59
N ALA A 38 -25.52 -6.17 6.29
CA ALA A 38 -24.27 -6.08 7.02
C ALA A 38 -24.44 -5.22 8.30
N GLN A 39 -23.67 -5.54 9.34
CA GLN A 39 -23.53 -4.64 10.49
C GLN A 39 -22.43 -3.61 10.21
N VAL A 40 -22.58 -2.39 10.71
CA VAL A 40 -21.59 -1.33 10.53
C VAL A 40 -21.06 -0.86 11.87
N TRP A 41 -19.76 -0.99 12.09
CA TRP A 41 -19.09 -0.59 13.33
C TRP A 41 -18.17 0.59 13.05
N MET A 42 -18.26 1.63 13.88
CA MET A 42 -17.53 2.88 13.66
C MET A 42 -16.33 2.99 14.57
N THR A 43 -15.18 3.39 14.03
CA THR A 43 -13.99 3.70 14.85
C THR A 43 -14.26 4.91 15.74
N SER A 44 -13.78 4.88 16.97
CA SER A 44 -13.86 5.97 17.94
C SER A 44 -12.48 6.27 18.55
N ALA A 45 -12.42 7.07 19.62
CA ALA A 45 -11.17 7.26 20.36
C ALA A 45 -10.78 6.00 21.15
N GLU A 46 -11.77 5.20 21.54
CA GLU A 46 -11.66 4.00 22.37
C GLU A 46 -11.49 2.72 21.54
N GLY A 47 -11.87 2.73 20.25
CA GLY A 47 -11.81 1.58 19.36
C GLY A 47 -11.23 1.92 17.99
N ASP A 48 -10.04 1.38 17.69
CA ASP A 48 -9.44 1.49 16.37
C ASP A 48 -9.94 0.42 15.40
N ALA A 49 -9.57 0.55 14.12
CA ALA A 49 -10.06 -0.35 13.08
C ALA A 49 -9.59 -1.80 13.29
N THR A 50 -8.39 -1.99 13.84
CA THR A 50 -7.83 -3.32 14.14
C THR A 50 -8.64 -4.02 15.21
N SER A 51 -8.93 -3.32 16.31
CA SER A 51 -9.66 -3.85 17.46
C SER A 51 -11.10 -4.17 17.09
N LEU A 52 -11.77 -3.29 16.35
CA LEU A 52 -13.12 -3.55 15.84
C LEU A 52 -13.16 -4.76 14.89
N ALA A 53 -12.17 -4.91 14.01
CA ALA A 53 -12.09 -6.07 13.14
C ALA A 53 -11.87 -7.38 13.92
N ARG A 54 -11.04 -7.38 14.97
CA ARG A 54 -10.85 -8.56 15.84
C ARG A 54 -12.13 -8.92 16.59
N ASN A 55 -12.78 -7.92 17.20
CA ASN A 55 -14.05 -8.09 17.90
C ASN A 55 -15.13 -8.63 16.96
N ALA A 56 -15.14 -8.20 15.68
CA ALA A 56 -16.09 -8.71 14.69
C ALA A 56 -15.85 -10.20 14.39
N VAL A 57 -14.59 -10.62 14.29
CA VAL A 57 -14.24 -12.04 14.13
C VAL A 57 -14.67 -12.87 15.36
N GLU A 58 -14.43 -12.36 16.56
CA GLU A 58 -14.86 -12.99 17.82
C GLU A 58 -16.39 -13.09 17.91
N ALA A 59 -17.11 -12.09 17.43
CA ALA A 59 -18.56 -12.09 17.29
C ALA A 59 -19.08 -13.00 16.16
N GLY A 60 -18.20 -13.70 15.44
CA GLY A 60 -18.55 -14.71 14.44
C GLY A 60 -18.60 -14.22 12.99
N ALA A 61 -18.13 -13.01 12.69
CA ALA A 61 -18.07 -12.49 11.32
C ALA A 61 -17.25 -13.41 10.42
N GLN A 62 -17.81 -13.77 9.27
CA GLN A 62 -17.13 -14.56 8.24
C GLN A 62 -16.54 -13.66 7.14
N VAL A 63 -17.12 -12.47 6.97
CA VAL A 63 -16.66 -11.43 6.05
C VAL A 63 -16.44 -10.15 6.84
N LEU A 64 -15.25 -9.59 6.73
CA LEU A 64 -14.96 -8.25 7.20
C LEU A 64 -15.14 -7.27 6.05
N GLY A 65 -15.66 -6.08 6.33
CA GLY A 65 -15.69 -4.97 5.41
C GLY A 65 -14.93 -3.79 5.99
N VAL A 66 -14.42 -2.91 5.12
CA VAL A 66 -13.79 -1.68 5.53
C VAL A 66 -14.19 -0.52 4.62
N ALA A 67 -14.75 0.53 5.20
CA ALA A 67 -15.00 1.80 4.52
C ALA A 67 -14.04 2.87 5.06
N GLY A 68 -12.95 3.10 4.34
CA GLY A 68 -11.92 4.04 4.77
C GLY A 68 -10.81 4.28 3.75
N GLY A 69 -9.75 4.93 4.20
CA GLY A 69 -8.51 5.10 3.43
C GLY A 69 -7.52 3.95 3.63
N ASP A 70 -6.41 4.01 2.90
CA ASP A 70 -5.41 2.93 2.82
C ASP A 70 -4.93 2.42 4.19
N GLY A 71 -4.71 3.30 5.19
CA GLY A 71 -4.30 2.88 6.54
C GLY A 71 -5.37 2.06 7.27
N THR A 72 -6.64 2.49 7.22
CA THR A 72 -7.77 1.73 7.79
C THR A 72 -7.95 0.40 7.06
N VAL A 73 -7.80 0.40 5.73
CA VAL A 73 -7.87 -0.82 4.92
C VAL A 73 -6.75 -1.79 5.31
N SER A 74 -5.52 -1.30 5.49
CA SER A 74 -4.36 -2.11 5.86
C SER A 74 -4.55 -2.78 7.23
N ALA A 75 -5.07 -2.03 8.22
CA ALA A 75 -5.39 -2.55 9.55
C ALA A 75 -6.41 -3.70 9.51
N VAL A 76 -7.53 -3.53 8.81
CA VAL A 76 -8.57 -4.57 8.71
C VAL A 76 -8.10 -5.74 7.84
N ALA A 77 -7.32 -5.49 6.79
CA ALA A 77 -6.73 -6.52 5.95
C ALA A 77 -5.77 -7.43 6.71
N ALA A 78 -4.98 -6.88 7.64
CA ALA A 78 -4.14 -7.67 8.53
C ALA A 78 -4.96 -8.71 9.31
N VAL A 79 -6.03 -8.25 9.97
CA VAL A 79 -6.92 -9.11 10.74
C VAL A 79 -7.60 -10.15 9.85
N ALA A 80 -8.11 -9.74 8.69
CA ALA A 80 -8.77 -10.64 7.75
C ALA A 80 -7.83 -11.78 7.29
N ALA A 81 -6.58 -11.44 6.93
CA ALA A 81 -5.60 -12.42 6.50
C ALA A 81 -5.17 -13.37 7.62
N ASP A 82 -4.96 -12.86 8.83
CA ASP A 82 -4.54 -13.68 9.99
C ASP A 82 -5.65 -14.61 10.48
N THR A 83 -6.92 -14.25 10.26
CA THR A 83 -8.08 -15.03 10.67
C THR A 83 -8.75 -15.80 9.53
N GLY A 84 -8.19 -15.73 8.31
CA GLY A 84 -8.68 -16.42 7.12
C GLY A 84 -10.04 -15.92 6.59
N ARG A 85 -10.47 -14.72 6.99
CA ARG A 85 -11.74 -14.10 6.59
C ARG A 85 -11.62 -13.40 5.25
N SER A 86 -12.74 -13.36 4.53
CA SER A 86 -12.83 -12.55 3.32
C SER A 86 -12.97 -11.07 3.68
N LEU A 87 -12.41 -10.20 2.84
CA LEU A 87 -12.45 -8.75 3.01
C LEU A 87 -13.21 -8.07 1.86
N VAL A 88 -14.10 -7.14 2.19
CA VAL A 88 -14.70 -6.17 1.25
C VAL A 88 -14.09 -4.80 1.51
N VAL A 89 -13.63 -4.12 0.46
CA VAL A 89 -13.01 -2.79 0.56
C VAL A 89 -13.91 -1.76 -0.10
N VAL A 90 -14.31 -0.74 0.65
CA VAL A 90 -15.11 0.39 0.18
C VAL A 90 -14.23 1.65 0.16
N PRO A 91 -14.00 2.29 -1.01
CA PRO A 91 -13.02 3.37 -1.18
C PRO A 91 -13.50 4.72 -0.61
N ALA A 92 -13.66 4.79 0.72
CA ALA A 92 -14.14 5.97 1.43
C ALA A 92 -13.01 6.91 1.92
N GLY A 93 -11.75 6.65 1.56
CA GLY A 93 -10.62 7.52 1.86
C GLY A 93 -10.31 8.58 0.79
N THR A 94 -9.21 9.31 1.01
CA THR A 94 -8.76 10.38 0.11
C THR A 94 -8.06 9.85 -1.14
N ARG A 95 -7.12 8.90 -0.99
CA ARG A 95 -6.29 8.40 -2.10
C ARG A 95 -6.70 7.03 -2.63
N ASN A 96 -7.08 6.12 -1.74
CA ASN A 96 -7.62 4.80 -2.07
C ASN A 96 -6.72 4.02 -3.03
N HIS A 97 -5.41 4.02 -2.78
CA HIS A 97 -4.44 3.40 -3.68
C HIS A 97 -4.71 1.91 -3.88
N PHE A 98 -4.97 1.18 -2.78
CA PHE A 98 -5.26 -0.24 -2.86
C PHE A 98 -6.57 -0.52 -3.60
N ALA A 99 -7.65 0.17 -3.25
CA ALA A 99 -8.94 0.05 -3.93
C ALA A 99 -8.86 0.39 -5.43
N ARG A 100 -8.01 1.35 -5.79
CA ARG A 100 -7.75 1.70 -7.19
C ARG A 100 -7.03 0.57 -7.93
N ASP A 101 -6.07 -0.09 -7.30
CA ASP A 101 -5.35 -1.24 -7.86
C ASP A 101 -6.22 -2.51 -7.87
N LEU A 102 -7.30 -2.56 -7.09
CA LEU A 102 -8.36 -3.57 -7.19
C LEU A 102 -9.36 -3.31 -8.33
N GLY A 103 -9.27 -2.15 -8.99
CA GLY A 103 -10.20 -1.76 -10.05
C GLY A 103 -11.59 -1.37 -9.55
N LEU A 104 -11.71 -0.92 -8.29
CA LEU A 104 -12.98 -0.43 -7.72
C LEU A 104 -13.35 0.94 -8.28
N ASP A 105 -14.66 1.24 -8.29
CA ASP A 105 -15.15 2.56 -8.68
C ASP A 105 -14.86 3.60 -7.58
N LEU A 106 -13.94 4.51 -7.86
CA LEU A 106 -13.58 5.59 -6.93
C LEU A 106 -14.55 6.78 -6.98
N ARG A 107 -15.38 6.86 -8.04
CA ARG A 107 -16.37 7.94 -8.23
C ARG A 107 -17.68 7.60 -7.53
N ASP A 108 -18.02 6.32 -7.46
CA ASP A 108 -19.12 5.81 -6.65
C ASP A 108 -18.64 4.69 -5.71
N PRO A 109 -18.12 5.04 -4.52
CA PRO A 109 -17.68 4.06 -3.54
C PRO A 109 -18.77 3.08 -3.12
N GLY A 110 -20.06 3.46 -3.22
CA GLY A 110 -21.18 2.61 -2.82
C GLY A 110 -21.25 1.31 -3.63
N ARG A 111 -20.81 1.31 -4.89
CA ARG A 111 -20.76 0.11 -5.75
C ARG A 111 -19.82 -0.98 -5.24
N ALA A 112 -18.91 -0.64 -4.34
CA ALA A 112 -18.10 -1.66 -3.66
C ALA A 112 -18.94 -2.59 -2.78
N LEU A 113 -20.09 -2.12 -2.28
CA LEU A 113 -21.00 -2.91 -1.45
C LEU A 113 -21.74 -3.99 -2.25
N ASP A 114 -21.83 -3.88 -3.58
CA ASP A 114 -22.43 -4.90 -4.46
C ASP A 114 -21.76 -6.28 -4.25
N ALA A 115 -20.48 -6.29 -3.84
CA ALA A 115 -19.74 -7.49 -3.46
C ALA A 115 -20.38 -8.30 -2.32
N LEU A 116 -21.24 -7.70 -1.49
CA LEU A 116 -21.96 -8.39 -0.42
C LEU A 116 -23.05 -9.33 -0.94
N VAL A 117 -23.55 -9.10 -2.16
CA VAL A 117 -24.63 -9.89 -2.76
C VAL A 117 -24.07 -10.91 -3.73
N ASP A 118 -23.21 -10.49 -4.66
CA ASP A 118 -22.73 -11.34 -5.76
C ASP A 118 -21.21 -11.25 -5.98
N GLY A 119 -20.47 -10.95 -4.92
CA GLY A 119 -19.02 -10.76 -4.95
C GLY A 119 -18.24 -11.94 -5.52
N GLU A 120 -17.25 -11.61 -6.35
CA GLU A 120 -16.27 -12.52 -6.90
C GLU A 120 -15.11 -12.70 -5.89
N PRO A 121 -14.79 -13.94 -5.48
CA PRO A 121 -13.66 -14.20 -4.61
C PRO A 121 -12.34 -14.06 -5.37
N VAL A 122 -11.44 -13.23 -4.86
CA VAL A 122 -10.09 -13.04 -5.40
C VAL A 122 -9.09 -13.19 -4.26
N GLN A 123 -7.91 -13.75 -4.55
CA GLN A 123 -6.80 -13.77 -3.60
C GLN A 123 -5.68 -12.85 -4.06
N VAL A 124 -5.19 -12.04 -3.13
CA VAL A 124 -4.05 -11.13 -3.36
C VAL A 124 -2.98 -11.36 -2.32
N ASP A 125 -1.77 -10.93 -2.66
CA ASP A 125 -0.61 -11.02 -1.79
C ASP A 125 -0.64 -9.92 -0.72
N LEU A 126 0.06 -10.19 0.38
CA LEU A 126 0.35 -9.18 1.40
C LEU A 126 1.85 -9.03 1.58
N GLY A 127 2.32 -7.79 1.62
CA GLY A 127 3.66 -7.50 2.12
C GLY A 127 3.71 -7.69 3.63
N VAL A 128 4.82 -8.17 4.14
CA VAL A 128 5.07 -8.40 5.57
C VAL A 128 6.38 -7.76 5.98
N LEU A 129 6.36 -7.08 7.13
CA LEU A 129 7.52 -6.50 7.78
C LEU A 129 7.38 -6.74 9.29
N GLY A 130 8.21 -7.63 9.84
CA GLY A 130 8.05 -8.06 11.23
C GLY A 130 6.65 -8.62 11.49
N SER A 131 5.94 -8.07 12.47
CA SER A 131 4.54 -8.41 12.77
C SER A 131 3.51 -7.58 11.99
N ARG A 132 3.96 -6.64 11.17
CA ARG A 132 3.10 -5.74 10.39
C ARG A 132 2.91 -6.26 8.98
N VAL A 133 1.76 -5.96 8.40
CA VAL A 133 1.51 -6.14 6.97
C VAL A 133 1.47 -4.80 6.26
N PHE A 134 1.66 -4.80 4.96
CA PHE A 134 1.44 -3.63 4.11
C PHE A 134 0.73 -4.03 2.81
N ILE A 135 -0.25 -3.22 2.42
CA ILE A 135 -1.06 -3.45 1.22
C ILE A 135 -0.56 -2.63 0.04
N ASN A 136 0.25 -1.60 0.25
CA ASN A 136 0.81 -0.75 -0.81
C ASN A 136 2.35 -0.81 -0.82
N ASN A 137 3.01 -0.21 0.16
CA ASN A 137 4.48 -0.14 0.19
C ASN A 137 5.06 0.20 1.57
N VAL A 138 6.35 -0.07 1.68
CA VAL A 138 7.26 0.44 2.71
C VAL A 138 8.29 1.33 2.04
N SER A 139 8.60 2.46 2.65
CA SER A 139 9.52 3.46 2.11
C SER A 139 10.51 3.96 3.17
N PHE A 140 11.75 4.21 2.75
CA PHE A 140 12.84 4.74 3.57
C PHE A 140 13.49 5.93 2.86
N GLY A 141 14.18 6.76 3.64
CA GLY A 141 14.90 7.92 3.13
C GLY A 141 13.94 9.08 2.87
N VAL A 142 14.09 9.77 1.74
CA VAL A 142 13.38 11.04 1.46
C VAL A 142 11.86 10.95 1.68
N TYR A 143 11.24 9.80 1.43
CA TYR A 143 9.80 9.61 1.64
C TYR A 143 9.44 9.47 3.12
N ALA A 144 10.25 8.73 3.89
CA ALA A 144 10.06 8.55 5.33
C ALA A 144 10.27 9.87 6.08
N ASP A 145 11.29 10.64 5.71
CA ASP A 145 11.55 11.95 6.29
C ASP A 145 10.42 12.94 5.95
N ALA A 146 9.97 12.96 4.69
CA ALA A 146 8.84 13.80 4.29
C ALA A 146 7.55 13.43 5.04
N LEU A 147 7.35 12.16 5.40
CA LEU A 147 6.20 11.72 6.21
C LEU A 147 6.22 12.29 7.64
N LEU A 148 7.41 12.57 8.18
CA LEU A 148 7.62 13.15 9.51
C LEU A 148 7.46 14.69 9.49
N GLU A 149 7.51 15.32 8.32
CA GLU A 149 7.35 16.77 8.19
C GLU A 149 5.95 17.23 8.65
N PRO A 150 5.88 18.27 9.49
CA PRO A 150 4.61 18.87 9.88
C PRO A 150 3.79 19.30 8.67
N GLY A 151 2.51 18.94 8.66
CA GLY A 151 1.63 19.28 7.54
C GLY A 151 1.71 18.32 6.34
N TYR A 152 2.40 17.18 6.45
CA TYR A 152 2.52 16.22 5.34
C TYR A 152 1.17 15.78 4.75
N ARG A 153 0.14 15.62 5.59
CA ARG A 153 -1.17 15.13 5.12
C ARG A 153 -1.91 16.20 4.33
N GLU A 154 -1.67 17.46 4.67
CA GLU A 154 -2.25 18.68 4.14
C GLU A 154 -1.53 19.10 2.84
N ASP A 155 -0.20 19.14 2.86
CA ASP A 155 0.64 19.61 1.75
C ASP A 155 1.88 18.73 1.56
N LYS A 156 1.68 17.62 0.85
CA LYS A 156 2.78 16.72 0.47
C LYS A 156 3.87 17.38 -0.35
N PRO A 157 3.57 18.13 -1.43
CA PRO A 157 4.60 18.80 -2.21
C PRO A 157 5.54 19.65 -1.35
N ARG A 158 4.99 20.41 -0.41
CA ARG A 158 5.78 21.19 0.55
C ARG A 158 6.65 20.31 1.44
N ALA A 159 6.10 19.25 2.03
CA ALA A 159 6.86 18.31 2.86
C ALA A 159 8.05 17.70 2.11
N PHE A 160 7.85 17.25 0.87
CA PHE A 160 8.95 16.77 0.03
C PHE A 160 9.95 17.88 -0.31
N ALA A 161 9.49 19.09 -0.60
CA ALA A 161 10.37 20.22 -0.89
C ALA A 161 11.23 20.63 0.31
N ALA A 162 10.77 20.40 1.54
CA ALA A 162 11.52 20.67 2.76
C ALA A 162 12.72 19.73 2.92
N VAL A 163 12.56 18.43 2.66
CA VAL A 163 13.62 17.42 2.88
C VAL A 163 14.49 17.15 1.65
N ALA A 164 13.96 17.34 0.44
CA ALA A 164 14.65 17.02 -0.80
C ALA A 164 16.02 17.68 -0.98
N PRO A 165 16.28 18.94 -0.54
CA PRO A 165 17.59 19.58 -0.72
C PRO A 165 18.75 18.83 -0.07
N ASP A 166 18.56 18.23 1.11
CA ASP A 166 19.65 17.54 1.82
C ASP A 166 19.97 16.19 1.20
N TYR A 167 18.94 15.45 0.75
CA TYR A 167 19.13 14.29 -0.12
C TYR A 167 19.80 14.70 -1.43
N ALA A 168 19.32 15.76 -2.09
CA ALA A 168 19.90 16.23 -3.34
C ALA A 168 21.37 16.61 -3.15
N LYS A 169 21.77 17.21 -2.03
CA LYS A 169 23.16 17.58 -1.70
C LYS A 169 24.01 16.41 -1.18
N GLY A 170 23.44 15.22 -1.01
CA GLY A 170 24.14 14.06 -0.47
C GLY A 170 24.49 14.20 1.01
N LYS A 171 23.71 14.98 1.77
CA LYS A 171 23.86 15.18 3.22
C LYS A 171 23.01 14.24 4.06
N GLN A 172 22.05 13.56 3.42
CA GLN A 172 21.09 12.66 4.05
C GLN A 172 20.98 11.39 3.22
N TRP A 173 20.83 10.26 3.91
CA TRP A 173 20.72 8.92 3.34
C TRP A 173 20.03 7.99 4.32
N VAL A 174 19.58 6.83 3.84
CA VAL A 174 19.18 5.72 4.69
C VAL A 174 20.46 5.11 5.26
N GLU A 175 20.64 5.11 6.58
CA GLU A 175 21.79 4.52 7.28
C GLU A 175 21.73 2.97 7.28
N ALA A 176 21.70 2.40 6.07
CA ALA A 176 21.62 0.98 5.84
C ALA A 176 22.30 0.59 4.52
N ARG A 177 22.58 -0.70 4.40
CA ARG A 177 22.95 -1.38 3.17
C ARG A 177 21.80 -2.26 2.70
N VAL A 178 21.60 -2.30 1.38
CA VAL A 178 20.55 -3.08 0.72
C VAL A 178 21.21 -4.11 -0.19
N ASP A 179 20.86 -5.37 0.00
CA ASP A 179 21.31 -6.43 -0.91
C ASP A 179 20.46 -6.40 -2.19
N THR A 180 21.13 -6.30 -3.33
CA THR A 180 20.51 -6.31 -4.66
C THR A 180 21.04 -7.47 -5.49
N PRO A 181 20.35 -7.86 -6.58
CA PRO A 181 20.84 -8.89 -7.50
C PRO A 181 22.20 -8.57 -8.15
N TRP A 182 22.64 -7.31 -8.08
CA TRP A 182 23.87 -6.83 -8.72
C TRP A 182 24.97 -6.45 -7.71
N GLY A 183 24.78 -6.79 -6.43
CA GLY A 183 25.66 -6.42 -5.33
C GLY A 183 24.95 -5.55 -4.30
N THR A 184 25.71 -5.04 -3.33
CA THR A 184 25.17 -4.27 -2.21
C THR A 184 25.17 -2.78 -2.53
N VAL A 185 24.06 -2.10 -2.21
CA VAL A 185 23.98 -0.63 -2.24
C VAL A 185 24.04 -0.11 -0.82
N GLU A 186 25.13 0.58 -0.49
CA GLU A 186 25.32 1.23 0.81
C GLU A 186 24.82 2.66 0.79
N PHE A 187 24.16 3.07 1.88
CA PHE A 187 23.67 4.43 2.11
C PHE A 187 22.81 4.98 0.95
N PRO A 188 21.74 4.26 0.52
CA PRO A 188 20.86 4.76 -0.52
C PRO A 188 20.06 5.98 -0.03
N GLN A 189 19.60 6.80 -0.97
CA GLN A 189 18.76 7.96 -0.67
C GLN A 189 17.28 7.60 -0.62
N VAL A 190 16.90 6.57 -1.37
CA VAL A 190 15.54 6.04 -1.41
C VAL A 190 15.61 4.52 -1.43
N VAL A 191 14.82 3.90 -0.57
CA VAL A 191 14.45 2.49 -0.70
C VAL A 191 12.93 2.42 -0.66
N LEU A 192 12.32 1.91 -1.72
CA LEU A 192 10.88 1.70 -1.82
C LEU A 192 10.63 0.22 -2.12
N ILE A 193 9.84 -0.40 -1.25
CA ILE A 193 9.47 -1.82 -1.31
C ILE A 193 7.95 -1.89 -1.46
N SER A 194 7.45 -2.28 -2.61
CA SER A 194 6.01 -2.35 -2.89
C SER A 194 5.48 -3.77 -2.80
N ASN A 195 4.24 -3.93 -2.32
CA ASN A 195 3.53 -5.20 -2.39
C ASN A 195 3.11 -5.40 -3.85
N ASN A 196 3.78 -6.29 -4.59
CA ASN A 196 3.74 -6.38 -6.05
C ASN A 196 4.45 -5.21 -6.78
N PRO A 197 5.09 -5.46 -7.94
CA PRO A 197 5.86 -4.44 -8.65
C PRO A 197 5.01 -3.29 -9.17
N TYR A 198 5.50 -2.06 -8.99
CA TYR A 198 4.92 -0.90 -9.65
C TYR A 198 5.27 -0.88 -11.15
N HIS A 199 4.32 -0.44 -11.95
CA HIS A 199 4.55 -0.10 -13.34
C HIS A 199 5.32 1.22 -13.44
N LEU A 200 6.47 1.19 -14.10
CA LEU A 200 7.36 2.35 -14.22
C LEU A 200 7.54 2.83 -15.67
N ALA A 201 7.26 1.97 -16.65
CA ALA A 201 7.55 2.25 -18.06
C ALA A 201 6.61 3.30 -18.70
N THR A 202 5.35 3.38 -18.26
CA THR A 202 4.34 4.25 -18.90
C THR A 202 3.93 5.39 -17.97
N PRO A 203 4.17 6.67 -18.33
CA PRO A 203 3.88 7.82 -17.47
C PRO A 203 2.44 7.88 -16.95
N ARG A 204 1.46 7.51 -17.78
CA ARG A 204 0.03 7.47 -17.39
C ARG A 204 -0.26 6.46 -16.26
N TRP A 205 0.52 5.40 -16.18
CA TRP A 205 0.33 4.29 -15.24
C TRP A 205 1.45 4.20 -14.21
N LEU A 206 2.30 5.22 -14.13
CA LEU A 206 3.43 5.26 -13.22
C LEU A 206 2.96 5.07 -11.78
N GLY A 207 3.53 4.08 -11.08
CA GLY A 207 3.17 3.77 -9.70
C GLY A 207 1.84 3.02 -9.53
N ARG A 208 1.28 2.43 -10.60
CA ARG A 208 0.17 1.47 -10.52
C ARG A 208 0.69 0.05 -10.42
N ARG A 209 -0.09 -0.85 -9.81
CA ARG A 209 0.16 -2.30 -9.86
C ARG A 209 -0.91 -2.94 -10.72
N PHE A 210 -0.53 -3.64 -11.78
CA PHE A 210 -1.46 -4.35 -12.66
C PHE A 210 -1.79 -5.76 -12.18
N SER A 211 -0.96 -6.31 -11.29
CA SER A 211 -1.21 -7.56 -10.57
C SER A 211 -0.94 -7.36 -9.09
N LEU A 212 -1.76 -8.00 -8.26
CA LEU A 212 -1.62 -8.05 -6.82
C LEU A 212 -1.36 -9.49 -6.33
N SER A 213 -0.99 -10.40 -7.23
CA SER A 213 -0.83 -11.83 -6.96
C SER A 213 0.43 -12.43 -7.59
N THR A 214 1.46 -11.61 -7.84
CA THR A 214 2.72 -12.02 -8.47
C THR A 214 3.60 -12.87 -7.55
N GLY A 215 3.36 -12.84 -6.24
CA GLY A 215 4.24 -13.46 -5.24
C GLY A 215 5.61 -12.77 -5.14
N GLN A 216 5.73 -11.53 -5.62
CA GLN A 216 6.97 -10.75 -5.60
C GLN A 216 6.74 -9.37 -4.99
N LEU A 217 7.71 -8.87 -4.22
CA LEU A 217 7.82 -7.46 -3.91
C LEU A 217 8.40 -6.72 -5.12
N GLY A 218 7.98 -5.48 -5.35
CA GLY A 218 8.72 -4.55 -6.19
C GLY A 218 9.74 -3.79 -5.36
N VAL A 219 10.96 -3.63 -5.87
CA VAL A 219 12.02 -2.92 -5.16
C VAL A 219 12.58 -1.82 -6.04
N ILE A 220 12.67 -0.62 -5.49
CA ILE A 220 13.34 0.54 -6.10
C ILE A 220 14.33 1.07 -5.07
N VAL A 221 15.61 1.02 -5.39
CA VAL A 221 16.70 1.64 -4.63
C VAL A 221 17.30 2.74 -5.48
N LEU A 222 17.39 3.95 -4.93
CA LEU A 222 18.02 5.09 -5.60
C LEU A 222 19.20 5.58 -4.78
N LYS A 223 20.36 5.69 -5.41
CA LYS A 223 21.54 6.35 -4.87
C LYS A 223 22.09 7.33 -5.89
N ARG A 224 22.21 8.61 -5.51
CA ARG A 224 22.80 9.63 -6.39
C ARG A 224 24.27 9.32 -6.64
N ARG A 225 24.73 9.40 -7.90
CA ARG A 225 26.16 9.37 -8.24
C ARG A 225 26.86 10.61 -7.67
N ALA A 226 28.03 10.43 -7.06
CA ALA A 226 28.82 11.54 -6.49
C ALA A 226 29.09 12.70 -7.47
N GLN A 227 29.07 12.44 -8.78
CA GLN A 227 29.33 13.42 -9.85
C GLN A 227 28.09 13.77 -10.71
N ALA A 228 26.87 13.39 -10.30
CA ALA A 228 25.67 13.65 -11.08
C ALA A 228 25.33 15.16 -11.12
N PRO A 229 24.96 15.74 -12.28
CA PRO A 229 24.48 17.12 -12.35
C PRO A 229 23.24 17.32 -11.46
N PRO A 230 22.97 18.55 -10.98
CA PRO A 230 21.90 18.85 -10.02
C PRO A 230 20.48 18.47 -10.49
N ASP A 231 20.29 18.20 -11.78
CA ASP A 231 19.01 17.89 -12.41
C ASP A 231 18.63 16.39 -12.27
N LEU A 232 18.65 15.89 -11.03
CA LEU A 232 18.44 14.49 -10.63
C LEU A 232 17.15 13.88 -11.20
N LEU A 233 16.07 14.67 -11.26
CA LEU A 233 14.76 14.24 -11.79
C LEU A 233 14.80 13.86 -13.27
N ARG A 234 15.62 14.53 -14.09
CA ARG A 234 15.77 14.23 -15.52
C ARG A 234 16.54 12.93 -15.73
N HIS A 235 17.56 12.68 -14.92
CA HIS A 235 18.37 11.46 -14.97
C HIS A 235 17.58 10.24 -14.47
N LEU A 236 16.86 10.39 -13.34
CA LEU A 236 15.98 9.35 -12.82
C LEU A 236 14.89 8.95 -13.83
N ARG A 237 14.30 9.91 -14.56
CA ARG A 237 13.34 9.60 -15.64
C ARG A 237 13.97 8.85 -16.82
N GLY A 238 15.26 9.09 -17.10
CA GLY A 238 16.03 8.36 -18.10
C GLY A 238 16.36 6.93 -17.66
N GLU A 239 16.81 6.76 -16.41
CA GLU A 239 17.14 5.46 -15.83
C GLU A 239 15.88 4.58 -15.63
N LEU A 240 14.77 5.17 -15.15
CA LEU A 240 13.46 4.51 -15.05
C LEU A 240 12.93 4.02 -16.41
N ARG A 241 13.31 4.67 -17.51
CA ARG A 241 12.92 4.28 -18.88
C ARG A 241 13.79 3.17 -19.47
N GLN A 242 15.01 2.97 -18.96
CA GLN A 242 15.96 2.03 -19.57
C GLN A 242 15.90 0.61 -19.01
N HIS A 243 15.09 0.34 -17.98
CA HIS A 243 14.65 -0.96 -17.42
C HIS A 243 15.66 -2.11 -17.22
N LYS A 244 16.91 -2.01 -17.67
CA LYS A 244 17.94 -3.04 -17.62
C LYS A 244 19.31 -2.38 -17.76
N ARG A 245 19.93 -2.10 -16.62
CA ARG A 245 21.39 -2.10 -16.36
C ARG A 245 21.51 -1.57 -14.94
N GLY A 246 21.74 -2.45 -13.99
CA GLY A 246 23.10 -2.92 -13.72
C GLY A 246 23.75 -1.78 -12.98
N ALA A 247 23.85 -1.94 -11.65
CA ALA A 247 24.60 -1.03 -10.81
C ALA A 247 25.84 -0.58 -11.57
N GLY A 248 26.05 0.74 -11.69
CA GLY A 248 27.38 1.21 -12.07
C GLY A 248 28.41 0.59 -11.12
N SER A 249 29.69 0.66 -11.46
CA SER A 249 30.81 0.04 -10.74
C SER A 249 30.98 0.46 -9.25
N ALA A 250 30.01 1.15 -8.64
CA ALA A 250 29.98 1.57 -7.25
C ALA A 250 28.58 1.54 -6.57
N GLY A 251 27.55 0.89 -7.16
CA GLY A 251 26.21 0.84 -6.54
C GLY A 251 25.38 2.12 -6.67
N ASP A 252 25.82 3.08 -7.49
CA ASP A 252 25.11 4.33 -7.75
C ASP A 252 24.13 4.23 -8.95
N GLY A 253 23.03 4.98 -8.87
CA GLY A 253 21.93 5.03 -9.86
C GLY A 253 20.63 4.45 -9.32
N ALA A 254 19.71 4.10 -10.22
CA ALA A 254 18.49 3.37 -9.89
C ALA A 254 18.67 1.85 -10.04
N ALA A 255 18.49 1.10 -8.96
CA ALA A 255 18.37 -0.36 -8.97
C ALA A 255 16.89 -0.74 -8.79
N ILE A 256 16.33 -1.45 -9.77
CA ILE A 256 14.90 -1.78 -9.82
C ILE A 256 14.75 -3.26 -10.14
N TRP A 257 14.15 -4.03 -9.25
CA TRP A 257 13.93 -5.46 -9.45
C TRP A 257 12.69 -5.94 -8.70
N SER A 258 12.46 -7.24 -8.75
CA SER A 258 11.42 -7.90 -7.96
C SER A 258 12.00 -9.13 -7.28
N ALA A 259 11.59 -9.36 -6.04
CA ALA A 259 12.05 -10.47 -5.22
C ALA A 259 10.98 -10.86 -4.18
N PRO A 260 10.91 -12.13 -3.74
CA PRO A 260 9.96 -12.53 -2.70
C PRO A 260 10.34 -12.01 -1.31
N ASN A 261 11.60 -11.64 -1.10
CA ASN A 261 12.12 -11.07 0.13
C ASN A 261 13.24 -10.06 -0.15
N ILE A 262 13.45 -9.16 0.80
CA ILE A 262 14.56 -8.21 0.82
C ILE A 262 14.91 -7.87 2.27
N THR A 263 16.20 -7.69 2.54
CA THR A 263 16.68 -7.28 3.85
C THR A 263 17.49 -6.00 3.75
N LEU A 264 17.23 -5.08 4.66
CA LEU A 264 18.07 -3.92 4.93
C LEU A 264 18.90 -4.22 6.18
N HIS A 265 20.20 -4.01 6.09
CA HIS A 265 21.13 -4.20 7.18
C HIS A 265 21.76 -2.87 7.57
N GLY A 266 22.17 -2.70 8.82
CA GLY A 266 22.89 -1.49 9.25
C GLY A 266 23.33 -1.61 10.71
N GLU A 267 24.20 -0.69 11.12
CA GLU A 267 24.74 -0.65 12.48
C GLU A 267 23.90 0.21 13.43
N VAL A 268 23.05 1.09 12.88
CA VAL A 268 22.09 1.84 13.68
C VAL A 268 21.02 0.95 14.26
N ARG A 269 20.49 1.32 15.43
CA ARG A 269 19.47 0.53 16.11
C ARG A 269 18.14 0.53 15.36
N HIS A 270 17.77 1.65 14.76
CA HIS A 270 16.48 1.81 14.09
C HIS A 270 16.58 2.67 12.84
N LEU A 271 15.64 2.46 11.91
CA LEU A 271 15.38 3.30 10.75
C LEU A 271 13.97 3.88 10.82
N ASP A 272 13.81 5.13 10.42
CA ASP A 272 12.49 5.71 10.17
C ASP A 272 11.99 5.24 8.79
N ALA A 273 10.71 4.87 8.74
CA ALA A 273 10.07 4.30 7.57
C ALA A 273 8.63 4.76 7.42
N GLY A 274 8.14 4.76 6.19
CA GLY A 274 6.72 4.93 5.87
C GLY A 274 6.09 3.60 5.46
N ILE A 275 5.15 3.06 6.25
CA ILE A 275 4.36 1.87 5.91
C ILE A 275 2.95 2.32 5.50
N ASP A 276 2.55 2.11 4.25
CA ASP A 276 1.26 2.54 3.70
C ASP A 276 0.89 4.02 3.97
N GLY A 277 1.91 4.86 4.18
CA GLY A 277 1.76 6.29 4.50
C GLY A 277 1.64 6.62 5.99
N GLU A 278 1.94 5.67 6.88
CA GLU A 278 2.14 5.87 8.31
C GLU A 278 3.64 5.87 8.64
N ALA A 279 4.09 6.87 9.40
CA ALA A 279 5.47 6.94 9.87
C ALA A 279 5.69 5.98 11.04
N VAL A 280 6.72 5.15 10.93
CA VAL A 280 7.10 4.16 11.95
C VAL A 280 8.61 4.14 12.11
N ARG A 281 9.07 3.66 13.26
CA ARG A 281 10.49 3.41 13.54
C ARG A 281 10.72 1.91 13.67
N LEU A 282 11.64 1.36 12.87
CA LEU A 282 11.84 -0.09 12.72
C LEU A 282 13.23 -0.50 13.17
N PRO A 283 13.38 -1.59 13.94
CA PRO A 283 14.69 -2.12 14.30
C PRO A 283 15.37 -2.76 13.08
N LEU A 284 16.70 -2.71 13.05
CA LEU A 284 17.51 -3.44 12.07
C LEU A 284 17.91 -4.85 12.58
N PRO A 285 18.07 -5.85 11.69
CA PRO A 285 17.82 -5.78 10.26
C PRO A 285 16.32 -5.70 9.93
N VAL A 286 15.97 -4.92 8.90
CA VAL A 286 14.59 -4.83 8.44
C VAL A 286 14.39 -5.87 7.34
N VAL A 287 13.57 -6.89 7.64
CA VAL A 287 13.23 -7.95 6.70
C VAL A 287 11.83 -7.70 6.15
N CYS A 288 11.73 -7.51 4.84
CA CYS A 288 10.47 -7.46 4.12
C CYS A 288 10.30 -8.75 3.31
N SER A 289 9.12 -9.34 3.38
CA SER A 289 8.76 -10.50 2.57
C SER A 289 7.35 -10.35 2.01
N ILE A 290 6.98 -11.20 1.06
CA ILE A 290 5.62 -11.29 0.56
C ILE A 290 4.99 -12.61 0.97
N ARG A 291 3.73 -12.56 1.41
CA ARG A 291 2.87 -13.73 1.62
C ARG A 291 1.96 -13.87 0.40
N PRO A 292 2.22 -14.82 -0.51
CA PRO A 292 1.41 -14.97 -1.72
C PRO A 292 -0.03 -15.35 -1.39
N ARG A 293 -1.00 -14.72 -2.06
CA ARG A 293 -2.44 -15.05 -1.97
C ARG A 293 -3.00 -15.10 -0.54
N ALA A 294 -2.41 -14.32 0.37
CA ALA A 294 -2.72 -14.35 1.79
C ALA A 294 -4.02 -13.65 2.17
N LEU A 295 -4.48 -12.68 1.37
CA LEU A 295 -5.71 -11.95 1.61
C LEU A 295 -6.80 -12.39 0.63
N ARG A 296 -7.92 -12.88 1.17
CA ARG A 296 -9.13 -13.18 0.42
C ARG A 296 -9.98 -11.91 0.32
N LEU A 297 -10.31 -11.51 -0.90
CA LEU A 297 -11.17 -10.37 -1.19
C LEU A 297 -12.48 -10.85 -1.81
N LEU A 298 -13.56 -10.13 -1.53
CA LEU A 298 -14.78 -10.18 -2.32
C LEU A 298 -14.89 -8.87 -3.10
N LEU A 299 -14.86 -8.97 -4.43
CA LEU A 299 -14.93 -7.81 -5.32
C LEU A 299 -16.26 -7.81 -6.08
N PRO A 300 -16.86 -6.64 -6.35
CA PRO A 300 -18.05 -6.58 -7.18
C PRO A 300 -17.70 -6.99 -8.62
N LYS A 301 -18.59 -7.77 -9.26
CA LYS A 301 -18.37 -8.29 -10.62
C LYS A 301 -18.29 -7.17 -11.66
N ASP A 302 -19.21 -6.21 -11.60
CA ASP A 302 -19.31 -5.11 -12.56
C ASP A 302 -18.43 -3.90 -12.22
N ARG A 303 -17.29 -4.16 -11.55
CA ARG A 303 -16.30 -3.12 -11.24
C ARG A 303 -15.63 -2.62 -12.52
N PRO A 304 -15.17 -1.35 -12.57
CA PRO A 304 -14.41 -0.83 -13.71
C PRO A 304 -13.20 -1.70 -14.12
N GLY A 305 -12.65 -2.46 -13.16
CA GLY A 305 -11.54 -3.35 -13.37
C GLY A 305 -10.22 -2.60 -13.52
N MET A 306 -9.15 -3.36 -13.71
CA MET A 306 -7.86 -2.77 -14.05
C MET A 306 -7.82 -2.51 -15.55
N PRO A 307 -7.33 -1.33 -15.98
CA PRO A 307 -7.08 -1.13 -17.41
C PRO A 307 -6.12 -2.22 -17.88
N PRO A 308 -6.34 -2.83 -19.06
CA PRO A 308 -5.49 -3.90 -19.54
C PRO A 308 -4.05 -3.40 -19.64
N GLU A 309 -3.10 -4.20 -19.14
CA GLU A 309 -1.69 -3.97 -19.38
C GLU A 309 -1.47 -4.07 -20.89
N ARG A 310 -1.37 -2.91 -21.57
CA ARG A 310 -1.05 -2.94 -23.00
C ARG A 310 0.35 -3.53 -23.11
N PRO A 311 0.56 -4.63 -23.87
CA PRO A 311 1.90 -5.13 -24.10
C PRO A 311 2.73 -3.99 -24.66
N MET A 312 3.91 -3.78 -24.08
CA MET A 312 4.86 -2.82 -24.63
C MET A 312 5.13 -3.25 -26.07
N ARG A 313 4.84 -2.38 -27.05
CA ARG A 313 5.37 -2.58 -28.39
C ARG A 313 6.88 -2.48 -28.25
N HIS A 314 7.56 -3.62 -28.43
CA HIS A 314 9.01 -3.72 -28.54
C HIS A 314 9.52 -2.87 -29.71
#